data_AF-V6TKY3-F1
#
_entry.id   AF-V6TKY3-F1
#
_cell.length_a   1.000
_cell.length_b   1.000
_cell.length_c   1.000
_cell.angle_alpha   90.00
_cell.angle_beta   90.00
_cell.angle_gamma   90.00
#
_symmetry.space_group_name_H-M   'P 1'
#
loop_
_entity.id
_entity.type
_entity.pdbx_description
1 polymer ?
#
loop_
_entity_poly.entity_id
_entity_poly.type
_entity_poly.pdbx_seq_one_letter_code
_entity_poly.pdbx_strand_id
1 'polypeptide(L)'
;MSGCVECGATIGGAKYCSKCSDANRAPLNGNCTASARAAAPCKRVEEGACKECETGYFLLEGGCYQTTRQPGMQVCKTANGGSCQTCANELAASNGDCSTQTCHPSCKTCSTANDASKCKACAAGYYKQSDENTTGKCDPCSQGNDKCTLCRYSTKFICLAKDSSDGDGTDTKPVDPPSSNKSGLSTGAIVGISVAVIVVVGGLVGFLCWWFVCRGKA
;
A
#
# COMPACT_ATOMS: atom_id res chain seq x y z
N MET A 1 1.91 -13.00 -17.68
CA MET A 1 2.71 -11.83 -18.09
C MET A 1 3.99 -12.34 -18.75
N SER A 2 4.00 -12.45 -20.08
CA SER A 2 5.15 -12.95 -20.83
C SER A 2 6.04 -11.78 -21.24
N GLY A 3 7.33 -11.83 -20.92
CA GLY A 3 8.32 -10.85 -21.41
C GLY A 3 8.87 -9.85 -20.40
N CYS A 4 8.72 -10.09 -19.09
CA CYS A 4 9.54 -9.45 -18.06
C CYS A 4 10.72 -10.38 -17.72
N VAL A 5 11.93 -9.83 -17.53
CA VAL A 5 13.12 -10.58 -17.04
C VAL A 5 13.53 -10.18 -15.64
N GLU A 6 13.14 -9.01 -15.16
CA GLU A 6 13.52 -8.51 -13.85
C GLU A 6 12.36 -7.78 -13.16
N CYS A 7 12.09 -8.13 -11.90
CA CYS A 7 11.05 -7.53 -11.07
C CYS A 7 11.68 -6.73 -9.91
N GLY A 8 12.57 -5.78 -10.23
CA GLY A 8 13.29 -4.97 -9.25
C GLY A 8 12.39 -3.97 -8.52
N ALA A 9 11.52 -3.28 -9.27
CA ALA A 9 10.65 -2.22 -8.77
C ALA A 9 9.74 -2.71 -7.64
N THR A 10 9.70 -1.99 -6.52
CA THR A 10 8.92 -2.35 -5.33
C THR A 10 8.01 -1.19 -4.93
N ILE A 11 6.69 -1.39 -4.98
CA ILE A 11 5.71 -0.32 -4.70
C ILE A 11 4.60 -0.91 -3.82
N GLY A 12 4.35 -0.31 -2.65
CA GLY A 12 3.31 -0.81 -1.72
C GLY A 12 3.52 -2.26 -1.27
N GLY A 13 4.76 -2.73 -1.23
CA GLY A 13 5.12 -4.12 -0.91
C GLY A 13 5.00 -5.12 -2.08
N ALA A 14 4.40 -4.73 -3.20
CA ALA A 14 4.32 -5.55 -4.40
C ALA A 14 5.54 -5.33 -5.33
N LYS A 15 5.93 -6.38 -6.06
CA LYS A 15 6.99 -6.34 -7.07
C LYS A 15 6.40 -6.07 -8.46
N TYR A 16 7.09 -5.23 -9.23
CA TYR A 16 6.71 -4.81 -10.57
C TYR A 16 7.90 -4.97 -11.52
N CYS A 17 7.63 -5.09 -12.83
CA CYS A 17 8.70 -5.26 -13.82
C CYS A 17 9.60 -4.00 -13.89
N SER A 18 10.91 -4.21 -13.79
CA SER A 18 11.97 -3.20 -14.01
C SER A 18 12.67 -3.37 -15.37
N LYS A 19 12.69 -4.59 -15.93
CA LYS A 19 13.35 -4.89 -17.22
C LYS A 19 12.58 -5.93 -18.04
N CYS A 20 12.34 -5.62 -19.31
CA CYS A 20 11.69 -6.48 -20.29
C CYS A 20 12.67 -7.40 -21.02
N SER A 21 12.19 -8.55 -21.50
CA SER A 21 12.99 -9.52 -22.28
C SER A 21 13.31 -9.05 -23.68
N ASP A 22 12.44 -8.21 -24.26
CA ASP A 22 12.62 -7.57 -25.55
C ASP A 22 13.30 -6.23 -25.32
N ALA A 23 14.51 -6.07 -25.86
CA ALA A 23 15.34 -4.88 -25.66
C ALA A 23 14.68 -3.58 -26.16
N ASN A 24 13.66 -3.68 -27.03
CA ASN A 24 12.93 -2.54 -27.59
C ASN A 24 11.60 -2.24 -26.86
N ARG A 25 11.36 -2.89 -25.72
CA ARG A 25 10.20 -2.69 -24.84
C ARG A 25 10.62 -2.05 -23.53
N ALA A 26 9.68 -1.42 -22.85
CA ALA A 26 9.91 -0.94 -21.48
C ALA A 26 8.73 -1.28 -20.57
N PRO A 27 8.95 -1.38 -19.25
CA PRO A 27 7.87 -1.45 -18.28
C PRO A 27 7.06 -0.14 -18.25
N LEU A 28 5.75 -0.30 -18.39
CA LEU A 28 4.75 0.75 -18.22
C LEU A 28 3.81 0.32 -17.10
N ASN A 29 3.75 1.09 -16.01
CA ASN A 29 3.03 0.72 -14.78
C ASN A 29 3.37 -0.72 -14.30
N GLY A 30 4.63 -1.15 -14.48
CA GLY A 30 5.12 -2.46 -14.09
C GLY A 30 4.83 -3.63 -15.04
N ASN A 31 4.30 -3.38 -16.25
CA ASN A 31 4.08 -4.41 -17.29
C ASN A 31 4.78 -4.03 -18.61
N CYS A 32 5.36 -5.01 -19.31
CA CYS A 32 6.10 -4.78 -20.54
C CYS A 32 5.20 -4.42 -21.72
N THR A 33 5.39 -3.23 -22.28
CA THR A 33 4.66 -2.74 -23.46
C THR A 33 5.58 -2.54 -24.66
N ALA A 34 5.01 -2.55 -25.87
CA ALA A 34 5.74 -2.13 -27.06
C ALA A 34 5.95 -0.61 -27.05
N SER A 35 7.20 -0.17 -27.22
CA SER A 35 7.57 1.25 -27.25
C SER A 35 7.45 1.88 -28.65
N ALA A 36 7.02 1.09 -29.65
CA ALA A 36 6.93 1.52 -31.04
C ALA A 36 5.62 2.28 -31.34
N ARG A 37 5.60 3.59 -31.05
CA ARG A 37 4.77 4.64 -31.68
C ARG A 37 5.25 6.02 -31.21
N ALA A 38 5.14 7.04 -32.06
CA ALA A 38 5.20 8.43 -31.59
C ALA A 38 4.13 8.64 -30.50
N ALA A 39 4.49 9.34 -29.41
CA ALA A 39 3.76 9.38 -28.13
C ALA A 39 3.82 8.10 -27.26
N ALA A 40 4.88 7.30 -27.37
CA ALA A 40 5.17 6.24 -26.40
C ALA A 40 5.47 6.83 -25.00
N PRO A 41 4.93 6.24 -23.90
CA PRO A 41 5.20 6.70 -22.53
C PRO A 41 6.67 6.68 -22.08
N CYS A 42 7.51 5.93 -22.79
CA CYS A 42 8.95 5.89 -22.62
C CYS A 42 9.61 6.47 -23.87
N LYS A 43 10.43 7.52 -23.71
CA LYS A 43 11.18 8.22 -24.77
C LYS A 43 12.45 7.49 -25.16
N ARG A 44 13.11 6.85 -24.19
CA ARG A 44 14.41 6.18 -24.35
C ARG A 44 14.35 4.80 -23.71
N VAL A 45 14.38 3.77 -24.55
CA VAL A 45 14.48 2.37 -24.14
C VAL A 45 15.92 1.92 -24.31
N GLU A 46 16.49 1.30 -23.28
CA GLU A 46 17.81 0.67 -23.31
C GLU A 46 17.73 -0.69 -22.60
N GLU A 47 18.16 -1.75 -23.29
CA GLU A 47 18.15 -3.13 -22.79
C GLU A 47 16.81 -3.63 -22.21
N GLY A 48 15.67 -3.15 -22.71
CA GLY A 48 14.37 -3.56 -22.19
C GLY A 48 13.89 -2.75 -20.96
N ALA A 49 14.62 -1.73 -20.54
CA ALA A 49 14.23 -0.80 -19.50
C ALA A 49 14.04 0.62 -20.08
N CYS A 50 13.20 1.42 -19.45
CA CYS A 50 13.12 2.85 -19.74
C CYS A 50 14.24 3.62 -19.03
N LYS A 51 14.70 4.70 -19.66
CA LYS A 51 15.64 5.68 -19.11
C LYS A 51 15.09 7.10 -19.06
N GLU A 52 14.00 7.38 -19.78
CA GLU A 52 13.44 8.71 -19.91
C GLU A 52 11.94 8.60 -20.24
N CYS A 53 11.08 9.20 -19.42
CA CYS A 53 9.62 9.07 -19.54
C CYS A 53 8.97 10.28 -20.20
N GLU A 54 7.79 10.09 -20.77
CA GLU A 54 6.97 11.19 -21.28
C GLU A 54 6.29 11.98 -20.13
N THR A 55 5.89 13.22 -20.43
CA THR A 55 5.09 14.08 -19.56
C THR A 55 3.84 13.35 -19.08
N GLY A 56 3.52 13.49 -17.78
CA GLY A 56 2.44 12.73 -17.12
C GLY A 56 2.88 11.36 -16.57
N TYR A 57 4.12 10.96 -16.83
CA TYR A 57 4.78 9.80 -16.22
C TYR A 57 6.00 10.23 -15.40
N PHE A 58 6.44 9.37 -14.49
CA PHE A 58 7.74 9.46 -13.84
C PHE A 58 8.53 8.16 -14.01
N LEU A 59 9.85 8.28 -14.09
CA LEU A 59 10.79 7.16 -14.09
C LEU A 59 10.96 6.61 -12.67
N LEU A 60 10.90 5.29 -12.54
CA LEU A 60 11.21 4.57 -11.30
C LEU A 60 11.73 3.18 -11.69
N GLU A 61 12.91 2.78 -11.20
CA GLU A 61 13.43 1.41 -11.33
C GLU A 61 13.27 0.82 -12.76
N GLY A 62 13.71 1.56 -13.77
CA GLY A 62 13.66 1.13 -15.18
C GLY A 62 12.26 1.15 -15.84
N GLY A 63 11.21 1.62 -15.18
CA GLY A 63 9.85 1.72 -15.73
C GLY A 63 9.27 3.14 -15.70
N CYS A 64 8.28 3.39 -16.56
CA CYS A 64 7.48 4.62 -16.51
C CYS A 64 6.14 4.38 -15.81
N TYR A 65 5.80 5.25 -14.86
CA TYR A 65 4.64 5.09 -13.99
C TYR A 65 3.73 6.34 -14.01
N GLN A 66 2.41 6.14 -14.01
CA GLN A 66 1.43 7.23 -13.97
C GLN A 66 1.19 7.72 -12.54
N THR A 67 1.07 9.02 -12.33
CA THR A 67 0.70 9.60 -11.01
C THR A 67 -0.79 9.49 -10.70
N THR A 68 -1.63 9.24 -11.71
CA THR A 68 -3.10 9.18 -11.58
C THR A 68 -3.66 7.76 -11.45
N ARG A 69 -2.80 6.74 -11.50
CA ARG A 69 -3.19 5.32 -11.45
C ARG A 69 -2.21 4.46 -10.66
N GLN A 70 -2.69 3.31 -10.22
CA GLN A 70 -1.86 2.27 -9.62
C GLN A 70 -0.89 1.67 -10.66
N PRO A 71 0.36 1.33 -10.27
CA PRO A 71 0.92 1.50 -8.92
C PRO A 71 1.55 2.89 -8.68
N GLY A 72 1.81 3.68 -9.74
CA GLY A 72 2.62 4.90 -9.67
C GLY A 72 2.09 5.97 -8.70
N MET A 73 0.78 6.10 -8.55
CA MET A 73 0.15 7.02 -7.60
C MET A 73 0.48 6.75 -6.12
N GLN A 74 1.03 5.57 -5.78
CA GLN A 74 1.53 5.28 -4.43
C GLN A 74 2.91 5.89 -4.14
N VAL A 75 3.66 6.26 -5.19
CA VAL A 75 5.01 6.81 -5.07
C VAL A 75 5.00 8.31 -5.36
N CYS A 76 4.32 8.73 -6.43
CA CYS A 76 4.38 10.10 -6.93
C CYS A 76 2.98 10.71 -7.11
N LYS A 77 2.78 11.88 -6.50
CA LYS A 77 1.56 12.71 -6.62
C LYS A 77 1.59 13.57 -7.88
N THR A 78 2.74 14.18 -8.17
CA THR A 78 2.92 15.10 -9.30
C THR A 78 4.26 14.83 -9.99
N ALA A 79 4.24 14.65 -11.30
CA ALA A 79 5.42 14.42 -12.13
C ALA A 79 5.54 15.50 -13.22
N ASN A 80 6.78 15.84 -13.58
CA ASN A 80 7.10 16.78 -14.66
C ASN A 80 8.40 16.34 -15.33
N GLY A 81 8.50 16.49 -16.65
CA GLY A 81 9.70 16.14 -17.42
C GLY A 81 10.12 14.66 -17.35
N GLY A 82 9.20 13.75 -17.03
CA GLY A 82 9.52 12.33 -16.84
C GLY A 82 10.05 11.98 -15.43
N SER A 83 10.05 12.92 -14.48
CA SER A 83 10.53 12.74 -13.10
C SER A 83 9.49 13.13 -12.07
N CYS A 84 9.53 12.53 -10.88
CA CYS A 84 8.64 12.95 -9.79
C CYS A 84 9.04 14.33 -9.25
N GLN A 85 8.05 15.14 -8.87
CA GLN A 85 8.24 16.46 -8.26
C GLN A 85 7.69 16.50 -6.84
N THR A 86 6.57 15.81 -6.60
CA THR A 86 5.95 15.68 -5.28
C THR A 86 5.60 14.22 -5.03
N CYS A 87 6.14 13.67 -3.95
CA CYS A 87 5.91 12.29 -3.53
C CYS A 87 4.48 12.10 -3.02
N ALA A 88 3.99 10.86 -2.99
CA ALA A 88 2.63 10.53 -2.57
C ALA A 88 2.33 10.92 -1.10
N ASN A 89 3.38 11.06 -0.28
CA ASN A 89 3.31 11.54 1.11
C ASN A 89 3.40 13.07 1.26
N GLU A 90 3.36 13.81 0.14
CA GLU A 90 3.43 15.27 0.01
C GLU A 90 4.78 15.94 0.25
N LEU A 91 5.86 15.18 0.41
CA LEU A 91 7.22 15.74 0.39
C LEU A 91 7.64 16.07 -1.05
N ALA A 92 8.55 17.04 -1.19
CA ALA A 92 9.22 17.30 -2.47
C ALA A 92 10.15 16.13 -2.82
N ALA A 93 10.18 15.71 -4.07
CA ALA A 93 11.10 14.66 -4.52
C ALA A 93 12.55 15.15 -4.53
N SER A 94 13.49 14.26 -4.20
CA SER A 94 14.93 14.55 -4.28
C SER A 94 15.45 14.11 -5.65
N ASN A 95 15.74 15.07 -6.54
CA ASN A 95 16.22 14.80 -7.91
C ASN A 95 15.33 13.84 -8.74
N GLY A 96 14.02 13.81 -8.47
CA GLY A 96 13.08 12.88 -9.11
C GLY A 96 12.76 11.62 -8.31
N ASP A 97 13.55 11.32 -7.27
CA ASP A 97 13.37 10.17 -6.38
C ASP A 97 12.54 10.50 -5.12
N CYS A 98 11.75 9.53 -4.68
CA CYS A 98 10.96 9.58 -3.44
C CYS A 98 11.41 8.55 -2.39
N SER A 99 12.36 7.67 -2.70
CA SER A 99 12.82 6.59 -1.82
C SER A 99 13.48 7.10 -0.54
N THR A 100 14.11 8.27 -0.61
CA THR A 100 14.68 8.98 0.56
C THR A 100 13.70 9.90 1.29
N GLN A 101 12.54 10.16 0.70
CA GLN A 101 11.58 11.16 1.18
C GLN A 101 10.50 10.47 2.01
N THR A 102 10.83 10.08 3.23
CA THR A 102 9.93 9.35 4.14
C THR A 102 9.35 10.25 5.24
N CYS A 103 8.09 10.01 5.59
CA CYS A 103 7.51 10.57 6.81
C CYS A 103 7.82 9.68 8.02
N HIS A 104 7.62 10.20 9.23
CA HIS A 104 7.64 9.38 10.45
C HIS A 104 6.59 8.24 10.35
N PRO A 105 6.83 7.02 10.87
CA PRO A 105 5.94 5.86 10.66
C PRO A 105 4.48 6.01 11.10
N SER A 106 4.17 6.94 12.01
CA SER A 106 2.78 7.27 12.40
C SER A 106 2.06 8.22 11.43
N CYS A 107 2.75 8.81 10.46
CA CYS A 107 2.19 9.68 9.43
C CYS A 107 1.93 8.93 8.11
N LYS A 108 0.83 9.25 7.43
CA LYS A 108 0.61 8.92 6.00
C LYS A 108 1.15 10.02 5.09
N THR A 109 1.00 11.28 5.49
CA THR A 109 1.54 12.46 4.79
C THR A 109 2.13 13.42 5.83
N CYS A 110 3.12 14.23 5.45
CA CYS A 110 3.81 15.12 6.37
C CYS A 110 4.25 16.43 5.71
N SER A 111 4.62 17.44 6.50
CA SER A 111 5.31 18.66 6.00
C SER A 111 6.83 18.56 6.06
N THR A 112 7.36 17.60 6.82
CA THR A 112 8.78 17.48 7.14
C THR A 112 9.12 16.00 7.22
N ALA A 113 10.19 15.58 6.54
CA ALA A 113 10.63 14.18 6.53
C ALA A 113 10.96 13.70 7.95
N ASN A 114 10.54 12.48 8.28
CA ASN A 114 10.83 11.77 9.52
C ASN A 114 10.48 12.47 10.86
N ASP A 115 9.77 13.60 10.86
CA ASP A 115 9.33 14.31 12.07
C ASP A 115 7.91 13.89 12.50
N ALA A 116 7.80 13.26 13.68
CA ALA A 116 6.56 12.77 14.26
C ALA A 116 5.53 13.87 14.58
N SER A 117 5.97 15.12 14.77
CA SER A 117 5.12 16.29 15.08
C SER A 117 4.62 17.01 13.83
N LYS A 118 5.04 16.55 12.64
CA LYS A 118 4.78 17.19 11.35
C LYS A 118 3.91 16.33 10.43
N CYS A 119 3.17 15.37 10.98
CA CYS A 119 2.15 14.64 10.24
C CYS A 119 1.03 15.59 9.81
N LYS A 120 0.64 15.55 8.54
CA LYS A 120 -0.58 16.18 8.01
C LYS A 120 -1.75 15.21 8.12
N ALA A 121 -1.59 13.99 7.59
CA ALA A 121 -2.51 12.87 7.81
C ALA A 121 -1.81 11.73 8.55
N CYS A 122 -2.52 11.05 9.43
CA CYS A 122 -2.01 9.89 10.16
C CYS A 122 -2.04 8.61 9.33
N ALA A 123 -1.13 7.68 9.64
CA ALA A 123 -1.16 6.32 9.12
C ALA A 123 -2.36 5.55 9.69
N ALA A 124 -2.75 4.45 9.04
CA ALA A 124 -3.76 3.55 9.62
C ALA A 124 -3.27 3.02 10.98
N GLY A 125 -4.18 2.94 11.95
CA GLY A 125 -3.83 2.63 13.35
C GLY A 125 -3.39 3.84 14.18
N TYR A 126 -3.42 5.06 13.63
CA TYR A 126 -3.11 6.30 14.34
C TYR A 126 -4.16 7.40 14.10
N TYR A 127 -4.29 8.32 15.06
CA TYR A 127 -5.14 9.52 14.97
C TYR A 127 -4.39 10.75 15.49
N LYS A 128 -4.90 11.94 15.17
CA LYS A 128 -4.47 13.22 15.77
C LYS A 128 -5.72 13.97 16.23
N GLN A 129 -5.62 14.78 17.29
CA GLN A 129 -6.76 15.57 17.78
C GLN A 129 -6.92 16.94 17.08
N SER A 130 -6.18 17.17 15.99
CA SER A 130 -6.20 18.41 15.23
C SER A 130 -6.97 18.24 13.90
N ASP A 131 -7.39 19.35 13.31
CA ASP A 131 -8.05 19.38 11.99
C ASP A 131 -7.13 18.88 10.86
N GLU A 132 -7.70 18.49 9.72
CA GLU A 132 -6.97 17.95 8.57
C GLU A 132 -5.82 18.85 8.09
N ASN A 133 -5.92 20.19 8.23
CA ASN A 133 -4.93 21.14 7.72
C ASN A 133 -3.77 21.45 8.69
N THR A 134 -3.95 21.25 10.00
CA THR A 134 -2.87 21.50 10.97
C THR A 134 -1.91 20.31 11.09
N THR A 135 -0.61 20.57 11.01
CA THR A 135 0.40 19.55 11.30
C THR A 135 0.43 19.22 12.79
N GLY A 136 0.48 17.94 13.14
CA GLY A 136 0.56 17.52 14.54
C GLY A 136 1.10 16.11 14.72
N LYS A 137 1.19 15.69 15.98
CA LYS A 137 1.56 14.32 16.33
C LYS A 137 0.39 13.36 16.12
N CYS A 138 0.69 12.20 15.55
CA CYS A 138 -0.24 11.08 15.41
C CYS A 138 0.00 10.06 16.52
N ASP A 139 -1.02 9.83 17.35
CA ASP A 139 -1.06 8.88 18.46
C ASP A 139 -1.72 7.56 18.03
N PRO A 140 -1.25 6.39 18.53
CA PRO A 140 -1.83 5.11 18.14
C PRO A 140 -3.25 4.94 18.70
N CYS A 141 -4.14 4.30 17.95
CA CYS A 141 -5.56 4.13 18.28
C CYS A 141 -5.80 3.51 19.67
N SER A 142 -4.91 2.64 20.12
CA SER A 142 -4.92 2.02 21.46
C SER A 142 -4.85 3.01 22.62
N GLN A 143 -4.34 4.23 22.42
CA GLN A 143 -4.33 5.29 23.44
C GLN A 143 -5.72 5.94 23.62
N GLY A 144 -6.54 5.96 22.57
CA GLY A 144 -7.91 6.50 22.63
C GLY A 144 -8.95 5.47 23.07
N ASN A 145 -8.71 4.18 22.79
CA ASN A 145 -9.55 3.07 23.24
C ASN A 145 -8.73 1.78 23.21
N ASP A 146 -8.68 1.04 24.32
CA ASP A 146 -7.96 -0.23 24.40
C ASP A 146 -8.45 -1.23 23.33
N LYS A 147 -7.52 -2.04 22.79
CA LYS A 147 -7.73 -2.96 21.65
C LYS A 147 -8.22 -2.29 20.35
N CYS A 148 -8.26 -0.96 20.23
CA CYS A 148 -8.67 -0.31 18.98
C CYS A 148 -7.53 -0.30 17.95
N THR A 149 -7.76 -0.92 16.79
CA THR A 149 -6.77 -1.10 15.71
C THR A 149 -6.94 -0.13 14.55
N LEU A 150 -8.15 0.37 14.36
CA LEU A 150 -8.46 1.38 13.35
C LEU A 150 -9.36 2.43 13.98
N CYS A 151 -9.02 3.70 13.82
CA CYS A 151 -9.74 4.80 14.43
C CYS A 151 -9.70 6.05 13.54
N ARG A 152 -10.54 7.02 13.89
CA ARG A 152 -10.55 8.37 13.32
C ARG A 152 -10.90 9.36 14.41
N TYR A 153 -10.34 10.57 14.33
CA TYR A 153 -10.76 11.69 15.16
C TYR A 153 -11.57 12.70 14.33
N SER A 154 -12.47 13.41 14.99
CA SER A 154 -13.25 14.50 14.39
C SER A 154 -13.60 15.50 15.49
N THR A 155 -14.85 15.54 15.96
CA THR A 155 -15.21 16.19 17.23
C THR A 155 -14.97 15.31 18.45
N LYS A 156 -14.81 13.99 18.26
CA LYS A 156 -14.47 13.00 19.27
C LYS A 156 -13.65 11.86 18.65
N PHE A 157 -13.02 11.05 19.50
CA PHE A 157 -12.40 9.79 19.09
C PHE A 157 -13.48 8.78 18.65
N ILE A 158 -13.24 8.09 17.55
CA ILE A 158 -14.13 7.05 17.00
C ILE A 158 -13.28 5.82 16.69
N CYS A 159 -13.59 4.70 17.34
CA CYS A 159 -13.02 3.40 16.99
C CYS A 159 -13.82 2.77 15.84
N LEU A 160 -13.12 2.29 14.81
CA LEU A 160 -13.66 1.71 13.59
C LEU A 160 -13.47 0.19 13.53
N ALA A 161 -12.38 -0.32 14.14
CA ALA A 161 -12.12 -1.75 14.30
C ALA A 161 -11.34 -2.02 15.59
N LYS A 162 -11.50 -3.22 16.16
CA LYS A 162 -10.73 -3.71 17.31
C LYS A 162 -9.99 -5.00 16.99
N ASP A 163 -8.98 -5.33 17.79
CA ASP A 163 -8.34 -6.64 17.79
C ASP A 163 -9.36 -7.73 18.17
N SER A 164 -9.56 -8.72 17.30
CA SER A 164 -10.51 -9.84 17.48
C SER A 164 -10.09 -10.87 18.54
N SER A 165 -9.29 -10.47 19.52
CA SER A 165 -8.84 -11.32 20.65
C SER A 165 -9.93 -11.49 21.71
N ASP A 166 -11.03 -10.75 21.63
CA ASP A 166 -12.30 -11.12 22.26
C ASP A 166 -13.12 -11.96 21.27
N GLY A 167 -13.34 -13.23 21.63
CA GLY A 167 -14.22 -14.14 20.92
C GLY A 167 -15.69 -13.84 21.16
N ASP A 168 -16.17 -12.68 20.71
CA ASP A 168 -17.59 -12.33 20.65
C ASP A 168 -17.94 -11.88 19.23
N GLY A 169 -18.53 -12.79 18.46
CA GLY A 169 -18.88 -12.56 17.07
C GLY A 169 -20.36 -12.32 16.90
N THR A 170 -20.80 -11.06 16.89
CA THR A 170 -22.00 -10.63 16.14
C THR A 170 -22.01 -9.13 15.85
N ASP A 171 -22.75 -8.79 14.80
CA ASP A 171 -23.38 -7.49 14.51
C ASP A 171 -22.53 -6.27 14.13
N THR A 172 -22.51 -6.04 12.82
CA THR A 172 -22.32 -4.74 12.17
C THR A 172 -23.46 -3.76 12.54
N LYS A 173 -23.43 -3.21 13.75
CA LYS A 173 -24.22 -2.02 14.13
C LYS A 173 -23.29 -0.81 14.36
N PRO A 174 -23.75 0.42 14.07
CA PRO A 174 -23.03 1.63 14.48
C PRO A 174 -22.79 1.61 15.99
N VAL A 175 -21.55 1.88 16.40
CA VAL A 175 -21.19 1.90 17.83
C VAL A 175 -21.73 3.18 18.45
N ASP A 176 -22.86 3.06 19.14
CA ASP A 176 -23.41 4.09 20.03
C ASP A 176 -22.48 4.35 21.23
N PRO A 177 -22.49 5.55 21.83
CA PRO A 177 -21.58 5.93 22.92
C PRO A 177 -21.79 5.10 24.19
N PRO A 178 -20.75 4.96 25.05
CA PRO A 178 -20.80 4.07 26.20
C PRO A 178 -21.81 4.55 27.25
N SER A 179 -22.88 3.78 27.44
CA SER A 179 -23.78 3.88 28.59
C SER A 179 -23.52 2.70 29.52
N SER A 180 -23.12 2.99 30.75
CA SER A 180 -22.82 1.99 31.77
C SER A 180 -24.10 1.44 32.40
N ASN A 181 -24.45 0.18 32.12
CA ASN A 181 -25.33 -0.63 32.96
C ASN A 181 -25.01 -2.14 32.83
N LYS A 182 -25.00 -2.85 33.95
CA LYS A 182 -24.71 -4.30 34.01
C LYS A 182 -25.94 -5.16 33.68
N SER A 183 -25.72 -6.22 32.92
CA SER A 183 -26.38 -7.55 32.97
C SER A 183 -25.61 -8.47 32.01
N GLY A 184 -25.40 -9.77 32.19
CA GLY A 184 -25.82 -10.68 33.26
C GLY A 184 -26.31 -12.01 32.65
N LEU A 185 -25.53 -13.11 32.84
CA LEU A 185 -25.77 -14.50 32.37
C LEU A 185 -25.55 -14.71 30.85
N SER A 186 -24.74 -15.67 30.35
CA SER A 186 -24.50 -17.11 30.65
C SER A 186 -25.36 -18.04 29.78
N THR A 187 -24.70 -18.73 28.82
CA THR A 187 -25.04 -19.97 28.06
C THR A 187 -24.19 -19.94 26.78
N GLY A 188 -23.54 -20.98 26.26
CA GLY A 188 -23.33 -22.37 26.69
C GLY A 188 -22.35 -23.06 25.71
N ALA A 189 -21.62 -24.09 26.14
CA ALA A 189 -20.56 -24.71 25.33
C ALA A 189 -21.12 -25.71 24.28
N ILE A 190 -20.61 -25.68 23.03
CA ILE A 190 -20.98 -26.62 21.95
C ILE A 190 -19.76 -27.03 21.09
N VAL A 191 -19.73 -28.30 20.65
CA VAL A 191 -18.72 -28.99 19.82
C VAL A 191 -19.31 -29.29 18.43
N GLY A 192 -18.59 -29.33 17.30
CA GLY A 192 -17.15 -29.16 17.01
C GLY A 192 -16.73 -29.96 15.75
N ILE A 193 -15.45 -30.33 15.63
CA ILE A 193 -14.86 -31.26 14.63
C ILE A 193 -14.82 -30.76 13.15
N SER A 194 -13.61 -30.83 12.52
CA SER A 194 -13.35 -31.25 11.11
C SER A 194 -12.17 -30.53 10.39
N VAL A 195 -11.01 -30.36 11.03
CA VAL A 195 -9.86 -29.64 10.42
C VAL A 195 -8.97 -30.52 9.51
N ALA A 196 -9.15 -31.85 9.52
CA ALA A 196 -8.25 -32.77 8.79
C ALA A 196 -8.33 -32.70 7.26
N VAL A 197 -9.52 -32.47 6.68
CA VAL A 197 -9.73 -32.54 5.21
C VAL A 197 -9.18 -31.32 4.49
N ILE A 198 -9.30 -30.12 5.09
CA ILE A 198 -8.89 -28.85 4.47
C ILE A 198 -7.36 -28.81 4.26
N VAL A 199 -6.57 -29.36 5.19
CA VAL A 199 -5.11 -29.39 5.10
C VAL A 199 -4.64 -30.23 3.91
N VAL A 200 -5.29 -31.37 3.63
CA VAL A 200 -4.93 -32.26 2.51
C VAL A 200 -5.23 -31.61 1.17
N VAL A 201 -6.41 -30.99 1.00
CA VAL A 201 -6.80 -30.32 -0.25
C VAL A 201 -5.97 -29.05 -0.47
N GLY A 202 -5.76 -28.25 0.58
CA GLY A 202 -4.93 -27.04 0.53
C GLY A 202 -3.47 -27.34 0.21
N GLY A 203 -2.90 -28.41 0.77
CA GLY A 203 -1.54 -28.87 0.48
C GLY A 203 -1.37 -29.31 -0.98
N LEU A 204 -2.33 -30.07 -1.53
CA LEU A 204 -2.33 -30.50 -2.93
C LEU A 204 -2.42 -29.32 -3.91
N VAL A 205 -3.35 -28.39 -3.69
CA VAL A 205 -3.52 -27.20 -4.55
C VAL A 205 -2.30 -26.27 -4.43
N GLY A 206 -1.81 -26.03 -3.22
CA GLY A 206 -0.62 -25.21 -2.98
C GLY A 206 0.64 -25.78 -3.63
N PHE A 207 0.87 -27.10 -3.51
CA PHE A 207 2.00 -27.77 -4.13
C PHE A 207 1.90 -27.75 -5.67
N LEU A 208 0.72 -27.99 -6.25
CA LEU A 208 0.52 -27.93 -7.69
C LEU A 208 0.68 -26.50 -8.24
N CYS A 209 0.12 -25.49 -7.57
CA CYS A 209 0.29 -24.09 -7.97
C CYS A 209 1.76 -23.65 -7.88
N TRP A 210 2.49 -23.98 -6.81
CA TRP A 210 3.93 -23.71 -6.73
C TRP A 210 4.67 -24.45 -7.86
N TRP A 211 4.47 -25.76 -7.99
CA TRP A 211 5.21 -26.59 -8.94
C TRP A 211 5.05 -26.11 -10.39
N PHE A 212 3.82 -25.85 -10.83
CA PHE A 212 3.58 -25.38 -12.20
C PHE A 212 3.97 -23.91 -12.44
N VAL A 213 3.83 -23.01 -11.45
CA VAL A 213 4.14 -21.58 -11.64
C VAL A 213 5.64 -21.28 -11.52
N CYS A 214 6.35 -21.93 -10.59
CA CYS A 214 7.74 -21.57 -10.29
C CYS A 214 8.80 -22.53 -10.86
N ARG A 215 8.47 -23.81 -11.12
CA ARG A 215 9.45 -24.78 -11.66
C ARG A 215 9.49 -24.81 -13.19
N GLY A 216 8.49 -24.22 -13.86
CA GLY A 216 8.35 -24.25 -15.32
C GLY A 216 9.32 -23.39 -16.13
N LYS A 217 10.37 -22.81 -15.52
CA LYS A 217 11.37 -22.00 -16.25
C LYS A 217 12.73 -21.88 -15.55
N ALA A 218 13.43 -23.00 -15.48
CA ALA A 218 14.87 -23.04 -15.74
C ALA A 218 15.08 -23.27 -17.26
#